data_AF-A0A1S3MQ35-F1
#
_entry.id   AF-A0A1S3MQ35-F1
#
_cell.length_a   1.000
_cell.length_b   1.000
_cell.length_c   1.000
_cell.angle_alpha   90.00
_cell.angle_beta   90.00
_cell.angle_gamma   90.00
#
_symmetry.space_group_name_H-M   'P 1'
#
loop_
_entity.id
_entity.type
_entity.pdbx_description
1 polymer ?
#
loop_
_entity_poly.entity_id
_entity_poly.type
_entity_poly.pdbx_seq_one_letter_code
_entity_poly.pdbx_strand_id
1 'polypeptide(L)'
;MCLMLSGDQDLAEALDSGGSDLELEMDLQGELGGGLGLDGGEAGGGIRVQELPAQQRAKLWKIALNVAGKGDSLSSWDGVLDLPEQTLIHTRCQQLIDQLGGVAEEEGRDMVSDVESVITFYCKSRNITFTPDLSWPHLLKPLLGLQLPRSDLYNCFYAIMNKYIPRDCVVKGRPFHLYRLLLQYHEPQLCSFLDTK
;
A
#
# COMPACT_ATOMS: atom_id res chain seq x y z
N MET A 1 39.80 -16.43 12.06
CA MET A 1 38.36 -16.74 12.04
C MET A 1 37.63 -15.41 12.19
N CYS A 2 37.44 -14.72 11.07
CA CYS A 2 36.76 -13.43 10.97
C CYS A 2 35.98 -13.50 9.67
N LEU A 3 34.65 -13.54 9.76
CA LEU A 3 33.76 -13.25 8.64
C LEU A 3 32.74 -12.24 9.16
N MET A 4 33.16 -10.97 9.13
CA MET A 4 32.23 -9.87 8.94
C MET A 4 31.78 -9.94 7.47
N LEU A 5 30.50 -10.19 7.25
CA LEU A 5 29.83 -10.04 5.95
C LEU A 5 28.57 -9.22 6.26
N SER A 6 28.64 -7.91 6.02
CA SER A 6 28.14 -7.28 4.79
C SER A 6 26.63 -7.11 4.83
N GLY A 7 26.15 -6.25 5.73
CA GLY A 7 24.75 -5.83 5.80
C GLY A 7 24.55 -4.31 5.91
N ASP A 8 25.63 -3.55 6.15
CA ASP A 8 25.56 -2.09 6.31
C ASP A 8 25.78 -1.32 4.99
N GLN A 9 26.34 -1.96 3.95
CA GLN A 9 26.60 -1.31 2.66
C GLN A 9 25.30 -1.17 1.82
N ASP A 10 24.41 -2.16 1.86
CA ASP A 10 23.14 -2.14 1.12
C ASP A 10 22.12 -1.11 1.65
N LEU A 11 22.23 -0.72 2.93
CA LEU A 11 21.33 0.28 3.52
C LEU A 11 21.72 1.71 3.13
N ALA A 12 23.01 1.97 2.92
CA ALA A 12 23.50 3.26 2.44
C ALA A 12 23.23 3.46 0.94
N GLU A 13 23.36 2.40 0.13
CA GLU A 13 23.03 2.47 -1.31
C GLU A 13 21.53 2.57 -1.58
N ALA A 14 20.66 2.01 -0.71
CA ALA A 14 19.22 2.18 -0.83
C ALA A 14 18.73 3.61 -0.51
N LEU A 15 19.51 4.40 0.24
CA LEU A 15 19.23 5.80 0.53
C LEU A 15 19.79 6.75 -0.55
N ASP A 16 20.81 6.32 -1.30
CA ASP A 16 21.40 7.09 -2.42
C ASP A 16 20.67 6.86 -3.76
N SER A 17 19.87 5.79 -3.87
CA SER A 17 18.92 5.59 -4.98
C SER A 17 17.63 6.43 -4.82
N GLY A 18 17.65 7.47 -3.98
CA GLY A 18 16.61 8.48 -3.90
C GLY A 18 16.54 9.27 -5.22
N GLY A 19 15.88 8.67 -6.22
CA GLY A 19 15.30 9.39 -7.36
C GLY A 19 14.56 10.58 -6.78
N SER A 20 15.10 11.75 -7.09
CA SER A 20 14.97 12.96 -6.29
C SER A 20 13.50 13.30 -6.01
N ASP A 21 13.19 13.76 -4.80
CA ASP A 21 11.91 14.43 -4.49
C ASP A 21 11.57 15.52 -5.54
N LEU A 22 12.59 16.04 -6.23
CA LEU A 22 12.50 16.99 -7.35
C LEU A 22 11.91 16.38 -8.64
N GLU A 23 12.14 15.10 -8.95
CA GLU A 23 11.48 14.40 -10.08
C GLU A 23 10.01 14.15 -9.77
N LEU A 24 9.68 13.81 -8.51
CA LEU A 24 8.30 13.72 -8.04
C LEU A 24 7.57 15.07 -8.14
N GLU A 25 8.19 16.16 -7.72
CA GLU A 25 7.63 17.52 -7.88
C GLU A 25 7.52 17.95 -9.34
N MET A 26 8.52 17.62 -10.19
CA MET A 26 8.50 17.95 -11.61
C MET A 26 7.47 17.13 -12.41
N ASP A 27 7.28 15.84 -12.11
CA ASP A 27 6.24 15.02 -12.76
C ASP A 27 4.84 15.46 -12.31
N LEU A 28 4.66 15.82 -11.03
CA LEU A 28 3.40 16.40 -10.56
C LEU A 28 3.14 17.77 -11.20
N GLN A 29 4.14 18.67 -11.27
CA GLN A 29 3.99 19.99 -11.89
C GLN A 29 3.85 19.92 -13.41
N GLY A 30 4.51 18.98 -14.07
CA GLY A 30 4.45 18.75 -15.51
C GLY A 30 3.10 18.19 -15.96
N GLU A 31 2.51 17.26 -15.22
CA GLU A 31 1.19 16.68 -15.55
C GLU A 31 0.00 17.52 -15.04
N LEU A 32 0.15 18.28 -13.95
CA LEU A 32 -0.85 19.26 -13.49
C LEU A 32 -0.72 20.62 -14.22
N GLY A 33 0.35 20.80 -15.01
CA GLY A 33 0.74 22.02 -15.71
C GLY A 33 -0.08 22.38 -16.97
N GLY A 34 -1.25 21.76 -17.14
CA GLY A 34 -2.21 22.12 -18.19
C GLY A 34 -3.31 23.11 -17.77
N GLY A 35 -3.40 23.49 -16.49
CA GLY A 35 -4.57 24.27 -16.03
C GLY A 35 -4.44 25.12 -14.76
N LEU A 36 -3.29 25.13 -14.08
CA LEU A 36 -3.10 26.03 -12.94
C LEU A 36 -1.92 26.96 -13.25
N GLY A 37 -2.26 28.14 -13.75
CA GLY A 37 -1.30 29.23 -13.91
C GLY A 37 -0.66 29.55 -12.57
N LEU A 38 0.58 29.14 -12.39
CA LEU A 38 1.49 29.70 -11.41
C LEU A 38 2.04 31.00 -12.01
N ASP A 39 1.18 32.01 -12.15
CA ASP A 39 1.63 33.38 -12.29
C ASP A 39 1.60 34.01 -10.90
N GLY A 40 2.68 34.69 -10.54
CA GLY A 40 2.89 35.22 -9.20
C GLY A 40 1.81 36.22 -8.81
N GLY A 41 0.81 35.75 -8.08
CA GLY A 41 -0.27 36.57 -7.56
C GLY A 41 -1.13 35.76 -6.60
N GLU A 42 -1.27 36.26 -5.38
CA GLU A 42 -2.00 35.63 -4.28
C GLU A 42 -3.38 35.09 -4.70
N ALA A 43 -3.52 33.76 -4.75
CA ALA A 43 -4.80 33.06 -4.65
C ALA A 43 -4.56 31.65 -4.11
N GLY A 44 -4.70 31.51 -2.79
CA GLY A 44 -4.68 30.23 -2.10
C GLY A 44 -5.81 29.32 -2.58
N GLY A 45 -5.44 28.25 -3.28
CA GLY A 45 -6.35 27.20 -3.73
C GLY A 45 -5.59 25.89 -3.90
N GLY A 46 -4.93 25.41 -2.84
CA GLY A 46 -4.34 24.08 -2.84
C GLY A 46 -5.44 23.04 -3.02
N ILE A 47 -5.55 22.43 -4.21
CA ILE A 47 -6.48 21.35 -4.48
C ILE A 47 -6.20 20.23 -3.49
N ARG A 48 -7.19 19.84 -2.69
CA ARG A 48 -7.05 18.70 -1.79
C ARG A 48 -6.98 17.44 -2.64
N VAL A 49 -6.02 16.55 -2.40
CA VAL A 49 -5.86 15.29 -3.15
C VAL A 49 -7.16 14.47 -3.24
N GLN A 50 -8.06 14.63 -2.26
CA GLN A 50 -9.37 13.98 -2.21
C GLN A 50 -10.38 14.50 -3.25
N GLU A 51 -10.19 15.73 -3.75
CA GLU A 51 -11.03 16.37 -4.77
C GLU A 51 -10.60 15.98 -6.20
N LEU A 52 -9.48 15.27 -6.34
CA LEU A 52 -8.99 14.82 -7.64
C LEU A 52 -9.80 13.62 -8.16
N PRO A 53 -10.09 13.58 -9.48
CA PRO A 53 -10.65 12.40 -10.14
C PRO A 53 -9.85 11.13 -9.85
N ALA A 54 -10.53 9.97 -9.83
CA ALA A 54 -9.91 8.67 -9.54
C ALA A 54 -8.67 8.38 -10.39
N GLN A 55 -8.71 8.74 -11.68
CA GLN A 55 -7.59 8.56 -12.63
C GLN A 55 -6.36 9.38 -12.25
N GLN A 56 -6.53 10.61 -11.79
CA GLN A 56 -5.42 11.45 -11.34
C GLN A 56 -4.86 10.95 -10.00
N ARG A 57 -5.74 10.55 -9.07
CA ARG A 57 -5.32 9.91 -7.82
C ARG A 57 -4.55 8.61 -8.11
N ALA A 58 -5.01 7.78 -9.04
CA ALA A 58 -4.34 6.55 -9.45
C ALA A 58 -2.90 6.81 -9.92
N LYS A 59 -2.70 7.80 -10.79
CA LYS A 59 -1.36 8.22 -11.24
C LYS A 59 -0.48 8.65 -10.06
N LEU A 60 -0.98 9.55 -9.20
CA LEU A 60 -0.24 10.01 -8.02
C LEU A 60 0.18 8.86 -7.10
N TRP A 61 -0.74 7.93 -6.82
CA TRP A 61 -0.45 6.74 -6.02
C TRP A 61 0.62 5.86 -6.67
N LYS A 62 0.55 5.65 -8.00
CA LYS A 62 1.56 4.86 -8.71
C LYS A 62 2.94 5.51 -8.66
N ILE A 63 3.03 6.84 -8.79
CA ILE A 63 4.30 7.57 -8.68
C ILE A 63 4.81 7.50 -7.23
N ALA A 64 3.99 7.84 -6.24
CA ALA A 64 4.37 7.83 -4.81
C ALA A 64 4.80 6.45 -4.30
N LEU A 65 4.20 5.37 -4.81
CA LEU A 65 4.60 4.00 -4.48
C LEU A 65 5.82 3.51 -5.27
N ASN A 66 6.31 4.30 -6.24
CA ASN A 66 7.34 3.96 -7.21
C ASN A 66 6.99 2.67 -7.97
N VAL A 67 5.81 2.69 -8.60
CA VAL A 67 5.27 1.61 -9.43
C VAL A 67 4.72 2.11 -10.77
N ALA A 68 4.85 3.41 -11.08
CA ALA A 68 4.56 3.95 -12.40
C ALA A 68 5.44 3.27 -13.46
N GLY A 69 4.84 2.86 -14.58
CA GLY A 69 5.55 2.19 -15.68
C GLY A 69 6.02 0.76 -15.40
N LYS A 70 5.73 0.17 -14.22
CA LYS A 70 6.05 -1.23 -13.97
C LYS A 70 5.22 -2.15 -14.85
N GLY A 71 5.85 -3.22 -15.33
CA GLY A 71 5.19 -4.27 -16.12
C GLY A 71 4.13 -5.03 -15.32
N ASP A 72 3.39 -5.88 -16.03
CA ASP A 72 2.38 -6.73 -15.43
C ASP A 72 3.01 -7.89 -14.65
N SER A 73 3.08 -7.74 -13.33
CA SER A 73 3.62 -8.77 -12.42
C SER A 73 2.80 -10.07 -12.42
N LEU A 74 1.54 -10.04 -12.90
CA LEU A 74 0.70 -11.23 -13.00
C LEU A 74 0.83 -11.93 -14.35
N SER A 75 1.57 -11.39 -15.32
CA SER A 75 1.61 -11.94 -16.68
C SER A 75 2.11 -13.37 -16.76
N SER A 76 2.97 -13.78 -15.82
CA SER A 76 3.52 -15.15 -15.72
C SER A 76 2.67 -16.08 -14.84
N TRP A 77 1.62 -15.58 -14.22
CA TRP A 77 0.78 -16.36 -13.32
C TRP A 77 -0.37 -17.01 -14.09
N ASP A 78 -0.65 -18.27 -13.76
CA ASP A 78 -1.72 -19.08 -14.37
C ASP A 78 -3.14 -18.67 -13.95
N GLY A 79 -3.27 -17.75 -12.99
CA GLY A 79 -4.56 -17.29 -12.46
C GLY A 79 -5.29 -18.31 -11.59
N VAL A 80 -4.65 -19.42 -11.22
CA VAL A 80 -5.31 -20.49 -10.46
C VAL A 80 -5.44 -20.10 -8.98
N LEU A 81 -6.66 -20.17 -8.47
CA LEU A 81 -7.04 -19.88 -7.08
C LEU A 81 -7.20 -21.19 -6.27
N ASP A 82 -6.10 -21.79 -5.86
CA ASP A 82 -6.04 -23.16 -5.30
C ASP A 82 -5.32 -23.26 -3.94
N LEU A 83 -5.21 -22.16 -3.20
CA LEU A 83 -4.63 -22.21 -1.86
C LEU A 83 -5.52 -23.01 -0.89
N PRO A 84 -4.96 -23.72 0.09
CA PRO A 84 -5.75 -24.43 1.12
C PRO A 84 -6.76 -23.53 1.83
N GLU A 85 -6.40 -22.27 2.04
CA GLU A 85 -7.20 -21.24 2.69
C GLU A 85 -7.99 -20.35 1.70
N GLN A 86 -8.13 -20.75 0.43
CA GLN A 86 -8.78 -19.93 -0.60
C GLN A 86 -10.21 -19.50 -0.21
N THR A 87 -10.98 -20.39 0.42
CA THR A 87 -12.33 -20.06 0.93
C THR A 87 -12.30 -18.92 1.96
N LEU A 88 -11.27 -18.87 2.81
CA LEU A 88 -11.09 -17.79 3.78
C LEU A 88 -10.75 -16.48 3.06
N ILE A 89 -9.84 -16.53 2.08
CA ILE A 89 -9.49 -15.36 1.25
C ILE A 89 -10.74 -14.81 0.57
N HIS A 90 -11.50 -15.66 -0.12
CA HIS A 90 -12.73 -15.30 -0.80
C HIS A 90 -13.73 -14.62 0.15
N THR A 91 -13.99 -15.25 1.30
CA THR A 91 -14.92 -14.72 2.31
C THR A 91 -14.49 -13.34 2.81
N ARG A 92 -13.19 -13.12 3.03
CA ARG A 92 -12.67 -11.81 3.46
C ARG A 92 -12.75 -10.75 2.38
N CYS A 93 -12.52 -11.11 1.12
CA CYS A 93 -12.67 -10.21 -0.01
C CYS A 93 -14.14 -9.79 -0.18
N GLN A 94 -15.08 -10.74 -0.11
CA GLN A 94 -16.51 -10.44 -0.15
C GLN A 94 -16.92 -9.49 0.98
N GLN A 95 -16.52 -9.78 2.22
CA GLN A 95 -16.79 -8.91 3.37
C GLN A 95 -16.27 -7.48 3.19
N LEU A 96 -15.10 -7.32 2.55
CA LEU A 96 -14.54 -6.00 2.26
C LEU A 96 -15.41 -5.23 1.26
N ILE A 97 -15.85 -5.88 0.18
CA ILE A 97 -16.65 -5.23 -0.87
C ILE A 97 -18.06 -4.92 -0.35
N ASP A 98 -18.67 -5.81 0.43
CA ASP A 98 -19.96 -5.57 1.08
C ASP A 98 -19.91 -4.33 2.00
N GLN A 99 -18.78 -4.10 2.68
CA GLN A 99 -18.56 -2.93 3.54
C GLN A 99 -18.36 -1.62 2.77
N LEU A 100 -18.02 -1.66 1.48
CA LEU A 100 -17.92 -0.44 0.67
C LEU A 100 -19.32 0.12 0.38
N GLY A 101 -20.31 -0.76 0.17
CA GLY A 101 -21.69 -0.39 -0.11
C GLY A 101 -21.87 0.35 -1.44
N GLY A 102 -23.07 0.31 -2.00
CA GLY A 102 -23.43 1.11 -3.18
C GLY A 102 -22.76 0.72 -4.50
N VAL A 103 -22.12 -0.44 -4.57
CA VAL A 103 -21.55 -1.02 -5.80
C VAL A 103 -22.60 -1.93 -6.45
N ALA A 104 -22.71 -1.91 -7.78
CA ALA A 104 -23.59 -2.83 -8.50
C ALA A 104 -23.12 -4.29 -8.30
N GLU A 105 -24.03 -5.26 -8.28
CA GLU A 105 -23.67 -6.66 -7.97
C GLU A 105 -22.56 -7.22 -8.88
N GLU A 106 -22.64 -6.96 -10.19
CA GLU A 106 -21.63 -7.43 -11.16
C GLU A 106 -20.27 -6.77 -10.93
N GLU A 107 -20.23 -5.44 -10.75
CA GLU A 107 -18.99 -4.71 -10.42
C GLU A 107 -18.41 -5.18 -9.08
N GLY A 108 -19.26 -5.48 -8.10
CA GLY A 108 -18.85 -6.05 -6.83
C GLY A 108 -18.17 -7.42 -6.98
N ARG A 109 -18.70 -8.30 -7.85
CA ARG A 109 -18.07 -9.60 -8.13
C ARG A 109 -16.71 -9.45 -8.81
N ASP A 110 -16.59 -8.53 -9.76
CA ASP A 110 -15.31 -8.26 -10.42
C ASP A 110 -14.27 -7.74 -9.43
N MET A 111 -14.65 -6.82 -8.53
CA MET A 111 -13.78 -6.33 -7.47
C MET A 111 -13.35 -7.45 -6.50
N VAL A 112 -14.27 -8.34 -6.11
CA VAL A 112 -13.92 -9.51 -5.28
C VAL A 112 -12.89 -10.38 -6.00
N SER A 113 -13.12 -10.68 -7.30
CA SER A 113 -12.20 -11.49 -8.11
C SER A 113 -10.80 -10.86 -8.20
N ASP A 114 -10.72 -9.55 -8.39
CA ASP A 114 -9.45 -8.81 -8.46
C ASP A 114 -8.68 -8.85 -7.14
N VAL A 115 -9.36 -8.54 -6.02
CA VAL A 115 -8.76 -8.55 -4.68
C VAL A 115 -8.30 -9.95 -4.30
N GLU A 116 -9.13 -10.96 -4.55
CA GLU A 116 -8.83 -12.37 -4.30
C GLU A 116 -7.60 -12.82 -5.09
N SER A 117 -7.55 -12.47 -6.38
CA SER A 117 -6.40 -12.76 -7.24
C SER A 117 -5.10 -12.13 -6.74
N VAL A 118 -5.15 -10.86 -6.33
CA VAL A 118 -4.00 -10.13 -5.78
C VAL A 118 -3.47 -10.81 -4.51
N ILE A 119 -4.36 -11.15 -3.58
CA ILE A 119 -3.98 -11.80 -2.32
C ILE A 119 -3.42 -13.20 -2.57
N THR A 120 -4.10 -14.01 -3.39
CA THR A 120 -3.66 -15.38 -3.70
C THR A 120 -2.28 -15.37 -4.37
N PHE A 121 -2.08 -14.52 -5.38
CA PHE A 121 -0.78 -14.41 -6.04
C PHE A 121 0.32 -13.94 -5.08
N TYR A 122 0.02 -13.00 -4.18
CA TYR A 122 0.98 -12.57 -3.16
C TYR A 122 1.37 -13.71 -2.21
N CYS A 123 0.38 -14.47 -1.72
CA CYS A 123 0.62 -15.63 -0.85
C CYS A 123 1.48 -16.69 -1.54
N LYS A 124 1.16 -17.04 -2.80
CA LYS A 124 1.96 -17.96 -3.62
C LYS A 124 3.39 -17.48 -3.83
N SER A 125 3.56 -16.24 -4.31
CA SER A 125 4.88 -15.68 -4.66
C SER A 125 5.81 -15.48 -3.46
N ARG A 126 5.25 -15.25 -2.26
CA ARG A 126 6.03 -15.02 -1.03
C ARG A 126 6.10 -16.24 -0.12
N ASN A 127 5.41 -17.31 -0.46
CA ASN A 127 5.25 -18.51 0.38
C ASN A 127 4.75 -18.13 1.79
N ILE A 128 3.69 -17.32 1.84
CA ILE A 128 3.02 -16.90 3.08
C ILE A 128 1.61 -17.46 3.09
N THR A 129 1.19 -18.02 4.22
CA THR A 129 -0.18 -18.49 4.45
C THR A 129 -1.07 -17.32 4.87
N PHE A 130 -2.23 -17.19 4.23
CA PHE A 130 -3.20 -16.18 4.63
C PHE A 130 -3.93 -16.63 5.91
N THR A 131 -3.93 -15.79 6.94
CA THR A 131 -4.55 -16.09 8.23
C THR A 131 -5.63 -15.07 8.61
N PRO A 132 -6.61 -15.44 9.45
CA PRO A 132 -7.75 -14.57 9.76
C PRO A 132 -7.41 -13.24 10.46
N ASP A 133 -6.23 -13.16 11.08
CA ASP A 133 -5.66 -12.00 11.76
C ASP A 133 -4.96 -11.01 10.81
N LEU A 134 -4.72 -11.39 9.55
CA LEU A 134 -4.18 -10.49 8.55
C LEU A 134 -5.25 -9.51 8.07
N SER A 135 -4.97 -8.22 8.24
CA SER A 135 -5.82 -7.13 7.79
C SER A 135 -5.54 -6.69 6.34
N TRP A 136 -4.86 -7.52 5.53
CA TRP A 136 -4.47 -7.19 4.16
C TRP A 136 -5.63 -6.79 3.24
N PRO A 137 -6.84 -7.38 3.31
CA PRO A 137 -7.99 -6.89 2.56
C PRO A 137 -8.30 -5.42 2.87
N HIS A 138 -8.14 -4.98 4.13
CA HIS A 138 -8.36 -3.58 4.50
C HIS A 138 -7.28 -2.64 3.94
N LEU A 139 -6.07 -3.12 3.68
CA LEU A 139 -5.02 -2.34 3.00
C LEU A 139 -5.37 -2.07 1.53
N LEU A 140 -6.15 -2.95 0.90
CA LEU A 140 -6.62 -2.79 -0.48
C LEU A 140 -7.79 -1.80 -0.59
N LYS A 141 -8.53 -1.55 0.51
CA LYS A 141 -9.68 -0.63 0.53
C LYS A 141 -9.42 0.75 -0.10
N PRO A 142 -8.35 1.50 0.26
CA PRO A 142 -8.06 2.79 -0.37
C PRO A 142 -7.68 2.68 -1.86
N LEU A 143 -7.12 1.54 -2.29
CA LEU A 143 -6.72 1.31 -3.68
C LEU A 143 -7.91 0.97 -4.59
N LEU A 144 -8.96 0.36 -4.06
CA LEU A 144 -10.18 0.04 -4.81
C LEU A 144 -10.87 1.31 -5.34
N GLY A 145 -10.85 2.41 -4.58
CA GLY A 145 -11.39 3.69 -5.02
C GLY A 145 -10.59 4.40 -6.13
N LEU A 146 -9.49 3.79 -6.59
CA LEU A 146 -8.67 4.26 -7.70
C LEU A 146 -9.01 3.58 -9.03
N GLN A 147 -9.81 2.50 -9.00
CA GLN A 147 -10.20 1.72 -10.19
C GLN A 147 -8.99 1.30 -11.06
N LEU A 148 -7.95 0.80 -10.40
CA LEU A 148 -6.73 0.33 -11.05
C LEU A 148 -6.98 -1.00 -11.76
N PRO A 149 -6.30 -1.28 -12.89
CA PRO A 149 -6.26 -2.64 -13.41
C PRO A 149 -5.60 -3.57 -12.40
N ARG A 150 -5.98 -4.86 -12.41
CA ARG A 150 -5.51 -5.88 -11.46
C ARG A 150 -3.98 -5.92 -11.29
N SER A 151 -3.24 -5.76 -12.39
CA SER A 151 -1.78 -5.73 -12.39
C SER A 151 -1.20 -4.57 -11.58
N ASP A 152 -1.74 -3.36 -11.79
CA ASP A 152 -1.37 -2.17 -11.03
C ASP A 152 -1.83 -2.25 -9.58
N LEU A 153 -3.00 -2.85 -9.33
CA LEU A 153 -3.50 -3.11 -7.98
C LEU A 153 -2.52 -3.98 -7.20
N TYR A 154 -2.03 -5.07 -7.80
CA TYR A 154 -0.98 -5.90 -7.20
C TYR A 154 0.31 -5.13 -6.99
N ASN A 155 0.78 -4.37 -7.98
CA ASN A 155 2.02 -3.59 -7.87
C ASN A 155 1.94 -2.60 -6.70
N CYS A 156 0.82 -1.90 -6.56
CA CYS A 156 0.58 -0.99 -5.44
C CYS A 156 0.52 -1.73 -4.10
N PHE A 157 -0.23 -2.83 -4.03
CA PHE A 157 -0.33 -3.66 -2.83
C PHE A 157 1.03 -4.20 -2.39
N TYR A 158 1.81 -4.74 -3.32
CA TYR A 158 3.16 -5.24 -3.08
C TYR A 158 4.08 -4.14 -2.57
N ALA A 159 4.04 -2.95 -3.17
CA ALA A 159 4.83 -1.81 -2.70
C ALA A 159 4.45 -1.43 -1.27
N ILE A 160 3.16 -1.40 -0.93
CA ILE A 160 2.70 -1.09 0.43
C ILE A 160 3.21 -2.12 1.42
N MET A 161 3.01 -3.41 1.11
CA MET A 161 3.41 -4.52 1.96
C MET A 161 4.91 -4.55 2.26
N ASN A 162 5.76 -4.20 1.28
CA ASN A 162 7.20 -4.29 1.45
C ASN A 162 7.85 -3.00 1.99
N LYS A 163 7.23 -1.83 1.78
CA LYS A 163 7.81 -0.54 2.20
C LYS A 163 7.23 0.00 3.50
N TYR A 164 5.93 -0.19 3.74
CA TYR A 164 5.23 0.49 4.84
C TYR A 164 4.69 -0.45 5.91
N ILE A 165 4.58 -1.76 5.62
CA ILE A 165 4.15 -2.75 6.61
C ILE A 165 5.37 -3.44 7.23
N PRO A 166 5.58 -3.33 8.56
CA PRO A 166 6.68 -4.03 9.22
C PRO A 166 6.53 -5.56 9.13
N ARG A 167 7.63 -6.28 8.91
CA ARG A 167 7.64 -7.76 8.77
C ARG A 167 7.12 -8.51 10.01
N ASP A 168 7.40 -8.00 11.20
CA ASP A 168 6.96 -8.58 12.48
C ASP A 168 5.79 -7.79 13.09
N CYS A 169 4.84 -7.36 12.25
CA CYS A 169 3.64 -6.64 12.68
C CYS A 169 2.61 -7.58 13.34
N VAL A 170 3.04 -8.34 14.33
CA VAL A 170 2.23 -9.26 15.15
C VAL A 170 1.97 -8.66 16.53
N VAL A 171 0.94 -9.15 17.21
CA VAL A 171 0.60 -8.70 18.58
C VAL A 171 1.84 -8.79 19.48
N LYS A 172 2.16 -7.69 20.18
CA LYS A 172 3.39 -7.53 21.00
C LYS A 172 4.71 -7.65 20.21
N GLY A 173 4.68 -7.49 18.90
CA GLY A 173 5.87 -7.41 18.05
C GLY A 173 6.70 -6.15 18.30
N ARG A 174 7.88 -6.08 17.68
CA ARG A 174 8.80 -4.93 17.77
C ARG A 174 8.18 -3.59 17.34
N PRO A 175 7.36 -3.51 16.28
CA PRO A 175 6.74 -2.23 15.89
C PRO A 175 5.88 -1.62 17.00
N PHE A 176 5.15 -2.45 17.75
CA PHE A 176 4.32 -2.00 18.86
C PHE A 176 5.16 -1.55 20.07
N HIS A 177 6.30 -2.19 20.31
CA HIS A 177 7.25 -1.73 21.32
C HIS A 177 7.87 -0.39 20.95
N LEU A 178 8.24 -0.20 19.68
CA LEU A 178 8.73 1.09 19.19
C LEU A 178 7.68 2.18 19.35
N TYR A 179 6.42 1.90 18.99
CA TYR A 179 5.31 2.83 19.21
C TYR A 179 5.13 3.17 20.70
N ARG A 180 5.23 2.19 21.60
CA ARG A 180 5.20 2.43 23.05
C ARG A 180 6.32 3.37 23.50
N LEU A 181 7.55 3.20 22.98
CA LEU A 181 8.68 4.09 23.28
C LEU A 181 8.45 5.52 22.77
N LEU A 182 7.90 5.68 21.57
CA LEU A 182 7.52 7.00 21.04
C LEU A 182 6.46 7.66 21.93
N LEU A 183 5.44 6.89 22.35
CA LEU A 183 4.41 7.40 23.25
C LEU A 183 4.99 7.77 24.62
N GLN A 184 5.91 6.97 25.15
CA GLN A 184 6.60 7.27 26.41
C GLN A 184 7.43 8.57 26.32
N TYR A 185 8.03 8.84 25.17
CA TYR A 185 8.83 10.04 24.93
C TYR A 185 7.97 11.30 24.81
N HIS A 186 6.88 11.25 24.03
CA HIS A 186 6.04 12.42 23.80
C HIS A 186 4.96 12.63 24.88
N GLU A 187 4.37 11.56 25.39
CA GLU A 187 3.20 11.57 26.29
C GLU A 187 3.37 10.57 27.46
N PRO A 188 4.32 10.82 28.39
CA PRO A 188 4.69 9.85 29.42
C PRO A 188 3.55 9.48 30.37
N GLN A 189 2.64 10.43 30.68
CA GLN A 189 1.50 10.18 31.56
C GLN A 189 0.49 9.22 30.92
N LEU A 190 0.19 9.41 29.63
CA LEU A 190 -0.69 8.52 28.88
C LEU A 190 -0.05 7.13 28.74
N CYS A 191 1.24 7.06 28.42
CA CYS A 191 1.96 5.80 28.34
C CYS A 191 1.89 5.04 29.68
N SER A 192 2.17 5.72 30.80
CA SER A 192 2.08 5.10 32.13
C SER A 192 0.67 4.63 32.46
N PHE A 193 -0.37 5.38 32.08
CA PHE A 193 -1.75 4.96 32.29
C PHE A 193 -2.07 3.68 31.51
N LEU A 194 -1.70 3.62 30.22
CA LEU A 194 -1.91 2.45 29.36
C LEU A 194 -1.14 1.22 29.85
N ASP A 195 0.05 1.40 30.42
CA ASP A 195 0.87 0.30 30.96
C ASP A 195 0.32 -0.26 32.29
N THR A 196 -0.55 0.48 33.00
CA THR A 196 -1.11 0.08 34.31
C THR A 196 -2.46 -0.65 34.24
N LYS A 197 -2.98 -0.90 33.04
CA LYS A 197 -4.31 -1.50 32.80
C LYS A 197 -4.24 -2.91 32.25
#